data_AF-A0A9Q0DQD4-F1
#
_entry.id   AF-A0A9Q0DQD4-F1
#
_cell.length_a   1.000
_cell.length_b   1.000
_cell.length_c   1.000
_cell.angle_alpha   90.00
_cell.angle_beta   90.00
_cell.angle_gamma   90.00
#
_symmetry.space_group_name_H-M   'P 1'
#
loop_
_entity.id
_entity.type
_entity.pdbx_description
1 polymer ?
#
loop_
_entity_poly.entity_id
_entity_poly.type
_entity_poly.pdbx_seq_one_letter_code
_entity_poly.pdbx_strand_id
1 'polypeptide(L)'
;LHTDLDVGGKRIKYVLAGEGAGTIFAINEMTGDIHAMKRLDREEKAEYTLTAQVTNADTDQPLEPPSEFIIKVQDINDNPPQFLAGPYRASVPEMSAV
;
A
#
# COMPACT_ATOMS: atom_id res chain seq x y z
N LEU A 1 -8.03 -10.43 -3.41
CA LEU A 1 -8.89 -9.89 -4.50
C LEU A 1 -9.86 -10.98 -4.90
N HIS A 2 -11.09 -10.64 -5.27
CA HIS A 2 -12.09 -11.64 -5.64
C HIS A 2 -13.11 -11.07 -6.64
N THR A 3 -13.56 -11.89 -7.58
CA THR A 3 -14.70 -11.64 -8.48
C THR A 3 -15.77 -12.71 -8.26
N ASP A 4 -17.03 -12.34 -8.43
CA ASP A 4 -18.16 -13.27 -8.42
C ASP A 4 -18.11 -14.33 -9.54
N LEU A 5 -17.34 -14.07 -10.60
CA LEU A 5 -17.10 -15.01 -11.70
C LEU A 5 -16.28 -16.26 -11.28
N ASP A 6 -15.55 -16.22 -10.16
CA ASP A 6 -14.72 -17.34 -9.68
C ASP A 6 -15.54 -18.60 -9.37
N VAL A 7 -16.83 -18.44 -9.06
CA VAL A 7 -17.74 -19.54 -8.72
C VAL A 7 -18.29 -20.24 -9.97
N GLY A 8 -18.14 -19.63 -11.15
CA GLY A 8 -18.75 -20.06 -12.42
C GLY A 8 -17.98 -21.11 -13.23
N GLY A 9 -16.89 -21.69 -12.70
CA GLY A 9 -16.07 -22.67 -13.41
C GLY A 9 -15.22 -22.10 -14.55
N LYS A 10 -15.09 -20.77 -14.63
CA LYS A 10 -14.16 -20.09 -15.54
C LYS A 10 -12.76 -20.16 -14.95
N ARG A 11 -11.75 -20.34 -15.80
CA ARG A 11 -10.34 -20.27 -15.38
C ARG A 11 -9.92 -18.81 -15.31
N ILE A 12 -9.89 -18.27 -14.10
CA ILE A 12 -9.61 -16.87 -13.81
C ILE A 12 -8.15 -16.71 -13.40
N LYS A 13 -7.58 -15.57 -13.80
CA LYS A 13 -6.24 -15.13 -13.45
C LYS A 13 -6.30 -13.72 -12.88
N TYR A 14 -5.83 -13.55 -11.66
CA TYR A 14 -5.70 -12.25 -11.01
C TYR A 14 -4.34 -11.61 -11.32
N VAL A 15 -4.36 -10.37 -11.80
CA VAL A 15 -3.17 -9.61 -12.15
C VAL A 15 -3.16 -8.30 -11.38
N LEU A 16 -1.99 -7.92 -10.91
CA LEU A 16 -1.76 -6.70 -10.14
C LEU A 16 -0.84 -5.76 -10.93
N ALA A 17 -1.25 -4.51 -11.05
CA ALA A 17 -0.49 -3.44 -11.70
C ALA A 17 -0.42 -2.20 -10.80
N GLY A 18 0.43 -1.23 -11.15
CA GLY A 18 0.59 0.01 -10.41
C GLY A 18 1.81 0.02 -9.49
N GLU A 19 1.74 0.78 -8.40
CA GLU A 19 2.91 1.07 -7.57
C GLU A 19 3.38 -0.15 -6.78
N GLY A 20 4.64 -0.55 -7.00
CA GLY A 20 5.22 -1.68 -6.27
C GLY A 20 4.68 -3.05 -6.69
N ALA A 21 3.82 -3.15 -7.71
CA ALA A 21 3.36 -4.42 -8.25
C ALA A 21 4.55 -5.26 -8.76
N GLY A 22 4.60 -6.54 -8.38
CA GLY A 22 5.67 -7.48 -8.73
C GLY A 22 7.01 -7.26 -8.03
N THR A 23 7.16 -6.19 -7.23
CA THR A 23 8.43 -5.83 -6.57
C THR A 23 8.28 -5.70 -5.06
N ILE A 24 7.25 -4.97 -4.61
CA ILE A 24 6.89 -4.78 -3.20
C ILE A 24 5.68 -5.64 -2.87
N PHE A 25 4.69 -5.69 -3.76
CA PHE A 25 3.48 -6.49 -3.61
C PHE A 25 3.43 -7.57 -4.69
N ALA A 26 3.28 -8.82 -4.28
CA ALA A 26 3.03 -9.96 -5.15
C ALA A 26 1.59 -10.44 -4.98
N ILE A 27 0.98 -10.90 -6.06
CA ILE A 27 -0.35 -11.50 -6.05
C ILE A 27 -0.26 -12.97 -6.44
N ASN A 28 -1.01 -13.82 -5.77
CA ASN A 28 -1.26 -15.18 -6.23
C ASN A 28 -2.30 -15.12 -7.34
N GLU A 29 -1.88 -15.47 -8.56
CA GLU A 29 -2.71 -15.37 -9.76
C GLU A 29 -3.99 -16.24 -9.71
N MET A 30 -4.03 -17.29 -8.88
CA MET A 30 -5.16 -18.21 -8.78
C MET A 30 -6.10 -17.90 -7.60
N THR A 31 -5.58 -17.43 -6.46
CA THR A 31 -6.40 -17.13 -5.28
C THR A 31 -6.70 -15.63 -5.12
N GLY A 32 -5.94 -14.77 -5.79
CA GLY A 32 -6.03 -13.33 -5.62
C GLY A 32 -5.43 -12.82 -4.30
N ASP A 33 -4.72 -13.66 -3.55
CA ASP A 33 -4.05 -13.26 -2.30
C ASP A 33 -2.87 -12.35 -2.59
N ILE A 34 -2.79 -11.23 -1.86
CA ILE A 34 -1.70 -10.25 -2.01
C ILE A 34 -0.77 -10.37 -0.82
N HIS A 35 0.53 -10.47 -1.08
CA HIS A 35 1.59 -10.51 -0.08
C HIS A 35 2.60 -9.40 -0.30
N ALA A 36 3.07 -8.79 0.79
CA ALA A 36 4.22 -7.92 0.76
C ALA A 36 5.51 -8.75 0.73
N MET A 37 6.34 -8.53 -0.29
CA MET A 37 7.62 -9.21 -0.50
C MET A 37 8.78 -8.49 0.19
N LYS A 38 8.55 -7.25 0.64
CA LYS A 38 9.54 -6.40 1.30
C LYS A 38 8.94 -5.80 2.57
N ARG A 39 9.83 -5.33 3.46
CA ARG A 39 9.43 -4.50 4.60
C ARG A 39 8.88 -3.17 4.09
N LEU A 40 7.81 -2.70 4.73
CA LEU A 40 7.17 -1.44 4.44
C LEU A 40 7.48 -0.49 5.58
N ASP A 41 7.88 0.73 5.23
CA ASP A 41 8.18 1.81 6.15
C ASP A 41 7.20 2.95 5.86
N ARG A 42 6.39 3.33 6.85
CA ARG A 42 5.35 4.34 6.66
C ARG A 42 5.95 5.73 6.50
N GLU A 43 7.07 6.01 7.15
CA GLU A 43 7.77 7.29 7.06
C GLU A 43 8.40 7.48 5.68
N GLU A 44 8.79 6.38 5.03
CA GLU A 44 9.20 6.41 3.61
C GLU A 44 7.99 6.55 2.68
N LYS A 45 6.97 5.70 2.83
CA LYS A 45 5.75 5.75 2.00
C LYS A 45 4.54 5.14 2.70
N ALA A 46 3.54 5.98 2.97
CA ALA A 46 2.34 5.59 3.71
C ALA A 46 1.25 4.90 2.88
N GLU A 47 1.16 5.19 1.59
CA GLU A 47 0.08 4.70 0.71
C GLU A 47 0.64 4.29 -0.64
N TYR A 48 0.12 3.19 -1.19
CA TYR A 48 0.42 2.70 -2.53
C TYR A 48 -0.87 2.56 -3.32
N THR A 49 -0.89 3.15 -4.53
CA THR A 49 -2.03 3.01 -5.45
C THR A 49 -1.76 1.88 -6.43
N LEU A 50 -2.64 0.87 -6.44
CA LEU A 50 -2.54 -0.29 -7.30
C LEU A 50 -3.83 -0.50 -8.09
N THR A 51 -3.72 -1.23 -9.18
CA THR A 51 -4.85 -1.61 -10.04
C THR A 51 -4.95 -3.12 -10.11
N ALA A 52 -6.12 -3.65 -9.75
CA ALA A 52 -6.48 -5.05 -9.92
C ALA A 52 -7.04 -5.27 -11.33
N GLN A 53 -6.63 -6.36 -11.96
CA GLN A 53 -7.19 -6.84 -13.22
C GLN A 53 -7.53 -8.32 -13.10
N VAL A 54 -8.60 -8.72 -13.78
CA VAL A 54 -9.05 -10.11 -13.84
C VAL A 54 -9.05 -10.52 -15.30
N THR A 55 -8.25 -11.52 -15.65
CA THR A 55 -8.15 -12.04 -17.02
C THR A 55 -8.52 -13.52 -17.06
N ASN A 56 -8.83 -13.99 -18.26
CA ASN A 56 -8.96 -15.43 -18.52
C ASN A 56 -7.57 -16.07 -18.52
N ALA A 57 -7.40 -17.17 -17.79
CA ALA A 57 -6.10 -17.81 -17.63
C ALA A 57 -5.55 -18.43 -18.93
N ASP A 58 -6.41 -18.73 -19.91
CA ASP A 58 -6.01 -19.37 -21.18
C ASP A 58 -5.81 -18.36 -22.32
N THR A 59 -6.54 -17.25 -22.31
CA THR A 59 -6.54 -16.27 -23.42
C THR A 59 -6.03 -14.89 -23.04
N ASP A 60 -5.73 -14.64 -21.77
CA ASP A 60 -5.40 -13.34 -21.18
C ASP A 60 -6.43 -12.24 -21.49
N GLN A 61 -7.64 -12.61 -21.92
CA GLN A 61 -8.71 -11.66 -22.19
C GLN A 61 -9.25 -11.08 -20.87
N PRO A 62 -9.41 -9.76 -20.73
CA PRO A 62 -9.99 -9.15 -19.54
C PRO A 62 -11.43 -9.63 -19.34
N LEU A 63 -11.72 -10.13 -18.14
CA LEU A 63 -13.04 -10.60 -17.72
C LEU A 63 -13.81 -9.51 -16.95
N GLU A 64 -13.09 -8.67 -16.23
CA GLU A 64 -13.63 -7.54 -15.46
C GLU A 64 -12.92 -6.24 -15.85
N PRO A 65 -13.57 -5.07 -15.70
CA PRO A 65 -12.88 -3.80 -15.82
C PRO A 65 -11.78 -3.67 -14.75
N PRO A 66 -10.65 -2.99 -15.06
CA PRO A 66 -9.62 -2.71 -14.07
C PRO A 66 -10.19 -1.90 -12.89
N SER A 67 -9.79 -2.26 -11.68
CA SER A 67 -10.24 -1.59 -10.44
C SER A 67 -9.05 -1.03 -9.68
N GLU A 68 -9.07 0.28 -9.42
CA GLU A 68 -8.05 0.94 -8.61
C GLU A 68 -8.35 0.80 -7.11
N PHE A 69 -7.32 0.52 -6.33
CA PHE A 69 -7.40 0.43 -4.87
C PHE A 69 -6.11 0.92 -4.21
N ILE A 70 -6.19 1.22 -2.92
CA ILE A 70 -5.07 1.75 -2.14
C ILE A 70 -4.69 0.75 -1.05
N ILE A 71 -3.40 0.42 -0.97
CA ILE A 71 -2.82 -0.27 0.18
C ILE A 71 -2.25 0.77 1.13
N LYS A 72 -2.75 0.79 2.37
CA LYS A 72 -2.28 1.69 3.42
C LYS A 72 -1.32 0.96 4.35
N VAL A 73 -0.12 1.52 4.55
CA VAL A 73 0.84 1.05 5.54
C VAL A 73 0.40 1.56 6.91
N GLN A 74 0.10 0.64 7.81
CA GLN A 74 -0.28 0.99 9.18
C GLN A 74 0.92 1.48 9.96
N ASP A 75 0.71 2.56 10.72
CA ASP A 75 1.72 3.17 11.56
C ASP A 75 2.03 2.31 12.78
N ILE A 76 3.31 2.30 13.17
CA ILE A 76 3.78 1.77 14.44
C ILE A 76 4.58 2.87 15.13
N ASN A 77 4.55 2.93 16.46
CA ASN A 77 5.29 3.96 17.19
C ASN A 77 6.77 3.58 17.31
N ASP A 78 7.50 3.66 16.20
CA ASP A 78 8.94 3.38 16.09
C ASP A 78 9.80 4.64 15.86
N ASN A 79 9.17 5.81 15.71
CA ASN A 79 9.83 7.09 15.52
C ASN A 79 9.85 7.91 16.83
N PRO A 80 10.99 7.99 17.54
CA PRO A 80 11.09 8.77 18.77
C PRO A 80 11.05 10.28 18.48
N PRO A 81 10.56 11.11 19.42
CA PRO A 81 10.52 12.56 19.23
C PRO A 81 11.92 13.13 19.05
N GLN A 82 12.08 14.00 18.05
CA GLN A 82 13.34 14.71 17.77
C GLN A 82 13.13 16.22 17.76
N PHE A 83 14.05 16.92 18.41
CA PHE A 83 14.15 18.36 18.31
C PHE A 83 14.81 18.73 16.98
N LEU A 84 14.13 19.55 16.17
CA LEU A 84 14.62 19.94 14.84
C LEU A 84 15.89 20.81 14.89
N ALA A 85 16.11 21.50 16.00
CA ALA A 85 17.30 22.28 16.25
C ALA A 85 17.79 22.08 17.69
N GLY A 86 19.03 22.45 17.96
CA GLY A 86 19.57 22.37 19.30
C GLY A 86 21.00 22.88 19.39
N PRO A 87 21.39 23.50 20.52
CA PRO A 87 20.55 23.80 21.69
C PRO A 87 19.63 25.02 21.46
N TYR A 88 18.41 24.98 22.00
CA TYR A 88 17.54 26.16 22.04
C TYR A 88 17.96 27.09 23.17
N ARG A 89 18.07 28.38 22.87
CA ARG A 89 18.29 29.45 23.86
C ARG A 89 17.20 30.49 23.69
N ALA A 90 16.58 30.88 24.79
CA ALA A 90 15.59 31.94 24.83
C ALA A 90 15.87 32.84 26.04
N SER A 91 15.52 34.12 25.91
CA SER A 91 15.59 35.10 26.99
C SER A 91 14.22 35.75 27.17
N VAL A 92 13.78 35.90 28.42
CA VAL A 92 12.51 36.51 28.77
C VAL A 92 12.76 37.77 29.62
N PRO A 93 12.07 38.89 29.36
CA PRO A 93 12.14 40.06 30.22
C PRO A 93 11.68 39.76 31.64
N GLU A 94 12.31 40.39 32.63
CA GLU A 94 12.02 40.17 34.05
C GLU A 94 10.59 40.59 34.46
N MET A 95 9.95 41.49 33.70
CA MET A 95 8.59 41.99 33.95
C MET A 95 7.51 41.29 33.10
N SER A 96 7.81 40.11 32.57
CA SER A 96 6.80 39.32 31.85
C SER A 96 5.74 38.79 32.82
N ALA A 97 4.47 38.93 32.42
CA ALA A 97 3.32 38.44 33.18
C ALA A 97 3.31 36.90 33.22
N VAL A 98 2.75 36.34 34.29
CA VAL A 98 2.53 34.90 34.52
C VAL A 98 1.19 34.46 33.97
#